data_AF-A0A0A9EMG4-F1
#
_entry.id   AF-A0A0A9EMG4-F1
#
_cell.length_a   1.000
_cell.length_b   1.000
_cell.length_c   1.000
_cell.angle_alpha   90.00
_cell.angle_beta   90.00
_cell.angle_gamma   90.00
#
_symmetry.space_group_name_H-M   'P 1'
#
loop_
_entity.id
_entity.type
_entity.pdbx_description
1 polymer ?
#
loop_
_entity_poly.entity_id
_entity_poly.type
_entity_poly.pdbx_seq_one_letter_code
_entity_poly.pdbx_strand_id
1 'polypeptide(L)'
;MLGIDFGKTVNEVHPSLYQNGVEQSRNISNSTLEGLATTISKLKAERKSRIYKMRETMEALCQLWKLMDTPDEDKRQFSKVMSILILPEEGITSPGILSQEIIEKMEAEVERLTKLKTSRLKEIVMKRRTELEEICQNAHIEPDVSTAPEQTDALIDSGLIDPSELLANIESQILKAKEESLSRKDIMDRINKWIAACDEEAWLEEYNQDPKRYSAGRGAHINLRRAEKARILVTKIPTMVDNLINRTFAWENARNKPFLYDGGRLISVLEEYRLNRERKAEEKRRYRVELLTQSPLLIENDS
;
A
#
# COMPACT_ATOMS: atom_id res chain seq x y z
N MET A 1 -6.89 -49.11 3.99
CA MET A 1 -7.27 -47.80 4.59
C MET A 1 -6.12 -46.79 4.56
N LEU A 2 -4.91 -47.15 5.02
CA LEU A 2 -3.72 -46.28 5.00
C LEU A 2 -3.03 -46.15 3.63
N GLY A 3 -3.50 -46.87 2.61
CA GLY A 3 -2.84 -46.92 1.29
C GLY A 3 -1.47 -47.63 1.30
N ILE A 4 -1.18 -48.42 2.33
CA ILE A 4 0.07 -49.18 2.48
C ILE A 4 -0.05 -50.52 1.73
N ASP A 5 1.03 -50.93 1.06
CA ASP A 5 1.14 -52.23 0.41
C ASP A 5 1.14 -53.36 1.46
N PHE A 6 0.05 -54.14 1.46
CA PHE A 6 -0.12 -55.30 2.33
C PHE A 6 1.01 -56.32 2.14
N GLY A 7 1.41 -56.55 0.90
CA GLY A 7 2.41 -57.54 0.56
C GLY A 7 3.78 -57.20 1.12
N LYS A 8 4.20 -55.94 0.94
CA LYS A 8 5.42 -55.43 1.54
C LYS A 8 5.39 -55.51 3.07
N THR A 9 4.29 -55.05 3.69
CA THR A 9 4.11 -55.01 5.14
C THR A 9 4.22 -56.40 5.78
N VAL A 10 3.65 -57.41 5.11
CA VAL A 10 3.61 -58.79 5.62
C VAL A 10 4.92 -59.53 5.35
N ASN A 11 5.58 -59.25 4.22
CA ASN A 11 6.94 -59.73 3.92
C ASN A 11 7.97 -59.25 4.94
N GLU A 12 7.87 -58.01 5.43
CA GLU A 12 8.74 -57.45 6.46
C GLU A 12 8.64 -58.22 7.80
N VAL A 13 7.50 -58.88 8.06
CA VAL A 13 7.32 -59.74 9.24
C VAL A 13 7.90 -61.13 8.98
N HIS A 14 7.51 -61.77 7.87
CA HIS A 14 8.13 -63.01 7.42
C HIS A 14 7.81 -63.27 5.93
N PRO A 15 8.78 -63.63 5.07
CA PRO A 15 8.56 -63.82 3.63
C PRO A 15 7.49 -64.87 3.28
N SER A 16 7.38 -65.92 4.09
CA SER A 16 6.38 -66.99 3.90
C SER A 16 4.92 -66.52 4.05
N LEU A 17 4.68 -65.31 4.56
CA LEU A 17 3.33 -64.79 4.79
C LEU A 17 2.74 -64.15 3.51
N TYR A 18 3.58 -63.84 2.52
CA TYR A 18 3.17 -63.27 1.23
C TYR A 18 3.32 -64.24 0.06
N GLN A 19 4.27 -65.17 0.12
CA GLN A 19 4.65 -66.02 -1.01
C GLN A 19 3.61 -67.13 -1.24
N ASN A 20 2.79 -66.99 -2.29
CA ASN A 20 1.75 -67.95 -2.70
C ASN A 20 2.31 -69.13 -3.54
N GLY A 21 3.41 -69.75 -3.09
CA GLY A 21 3.92 -70.98 -3.69
C GLY A 21 3.17 -72.20 -3.12
N VAL A 22 2.69 -73.09 -4.00
CA VAL A 22 1.88 -74.28 -3.68
C VAL A 22 2.57 -75.26 -2.69
N GLU A 23 3.87 -75.09 -2.41
CA GLU A 23 4.67 -76.01 -1.58
C GLU A 23 5.24 -75.40 -0.27
N GLN A 24 4.95 -74.15 0.08
CA GLN A 24 5.50 -73.52 1.31
C GLN A 24 4.41 -73.20 2.33
N SER A 25 4.48 -73.84 3.51
CA SER A 25 3.59 -73.58 4.63
C SER A 25 3.89 -72.21 5.26
N ARG A 26 2.83 -71.49 5.68
CA ARG A 26 2.97 -70.23 6.41
C ARG A 26 3.68 -70.49 7.74
N ASN A 27 4.71 -69.71 8.06
CA ASN A 27 5.39 -69.77 9.35
C ASN A 27 4.43 -69.29 10.47
N ILE A 28 4.20 -70.14 11.49
CA ILE A 28 3.34 -69.85 12.67
C ILE A 28 4.19 -69.91 13.96
N SER A 29 5.47 -69.52 13.88
CA SER A 29 6.31 -69.42 15.08
C SER A 29 5.82 -68.31 16.01
N ASN A 30 6.14 -68.42 17.30
CA ASN A 30 5.88 -67.35 18.28
C ASN A 30 6.50 -66.01 17.85
N SER A 31 7.69 -66.03 17.25
CA SER A 31 8.34 -64.84 16.71
C SER A 31 7.57 -64.20 15.54
N THR A 32 6.95 -65.02 14.67
CA THR A 32 6.11 -64.53 13.58
C THR A 32 4.81 -63.91 14.11
N LEU A 33 4.19 -64.54 15.12
CA LEU A 33 3.01 -64.00 15.80
C LEU A 33 3.30 -62.69 16.54
N GLU A 34 4.43 -62.61 17.25
CA GLU A 34 4.87 -61.39 17.95
C GLU A 34 5.21 -60.26 16.95
N GLY A 35 5.86 -60.59 15.83
CA GLY A 35 6.09 -59.67 14.73
C GLY A 35 4.80 -59.11 14.14
N LEU A 36 3.80 -59.96 13.90
CA LEU A 36 2.47 -59.53 13.44
C LEU A 36 1.77 -58.63 14.47
N ALA A 37 1.80 -58.99 15.76
CA ALA A 37 1.20 -58.19 16.83
C ALA A 37 1.83 -56.79 16.93
N THR A 38 3.16 -56.73 16.78
CA THR A 38 3.92 -55.48 16.74
C THR A 38 3.53 -54.63 15.53
N THR A 39 3.46 -55.23 14.33
CA THR A 39 3.05 -54.55 13.10
C THR A 39 1.62 -54.02 13.19
N ILE A 40 0.67 -54.80 13.72
CA ILE A 40 -0.71 -54.36 13.96
C ILE A 40 -0.75 -53.14 14.88
N SER A 41 0.03 -53.17 15.97
CA SER A 41 0.10 -52.06 16.92
C SER A 41 0.66 -50.79 16.28
N LYS A 42 1.72 -50.90 15.47
CA LYS A 42 2.28 -49.80 14.67
C LYS A 42 1.25 -49.21 13.69
N LEU A 43 0.54 -50.07 12.94
CA LEU A 43 -0.48 -49.63 11.98
C LEU A 43 -1.66 -48.93 12.65
N LYS A 44 -2.06 -49.36 13.86
CA LYS A 44 -3.09 -48.67 14.66
C LYS A 44 -2.64 -47.29 15.11
N ALA A 45 -1.40 -47.16 15.58
CA ALA A 45 -0.84 -45.86 15.98
C ALA A 45 -0.72 -44.90 14.78
N GLU A 46 -0.23 -45.38 13.65
CA GLU A 46 -0.13 -44.61 12.40
C GLU A 46 -1.51 -44.14 11.92
N ARG A 47 -2.51 -45.02 11.95
CA ARG A 47 -3.89 -44.66 11.63
C ARG A 47 -4.39 -43.50 12.48
N LYS A 48 -4.22 -43.59 13.79
CA LYS A 48 -4.66 -42.54 14.72
C LYS A 48 -3.94 -41.22 14.45
N SER A 49 -2.62 -41.28 14.25
CA SER A 49 -1.79 -40.12 13.90
C SER A 49 -2.26 -39.43 12.62
N ARG A 50 -2.49 -40.19 11.54
CA ARG A 50 -2.99 -39.64 10.26
C ARG A 50 -4.36 -39.02 10.38
N ILE A 51 -5.28 -39.63 11.13
CA ILE A 51 -6.62 -39.06 11.35
C ILE A 51 -6.51 -37.71 12.07
N TYR A 52 -5.70 -37.62 13.11
CA TYR A 52 -5.47 -36.37 13.84
C TYR A 52 -4.90 -35.28 12.92
N LYS A 53 -3.80 -35.60 12.22
CA LYS A 53 -3.16 -34.68 11.27
C LYS A 53 -4.13 -34.20 10.19
N MET A 54 -4.88 -35.10 9.55
CA MET A 54 -5.84 -34.75 8.53
C MET A 54 -6.97 -33.85 9.04
N ARG A 55 -7.42 -34.04 10.30
CA ARG A 55 -8.42 -33.16 10.92
C ARG A 55 -7.87 -31.75 11.15
N GLU A 56 -6.65 -31.63 11.70
CA GLU A 56 -5.99 -30.32 11.86
C GLU A 56 -5.79 -29.62 10.51
N THR A 57 -5.31 -30.34 9.50
CA THR A 57 -5.13 -29.79 8.15
C THR A 57 -6.47 -29.38 7.53
N MET A 58 -7.54 -30.16 7.72
CA MET A 58 -8.88 -29.82 7.24
C MET A 58 -9.43 -28.57 7.94
N GLU A 59 -9.19 -28.42 9.24
CA GLU A 59 -9.57 -27.22 9.99
C GLU A 59 -8.85 -25.98 9.44
N ALA A 60 -7.54 -26.07 9.21
CA ALA A 60 -6.77 -25.00 8.57
C ALA A 60 -7.30 -24.63 7.17
N LEU A 61 -7.62 -25.63 6.34
CA LEU A 61 -8.25 -25.42 5.03
C LEU A 61 -9.58 -24.69 5.15
N CYS A 62 -10.45 -25.10 6.09
CA CYS A 62 -11.74 -24.45 6.30
C CYS A 62 -11.59 -22.98 6.71
N GLN A 63 -10.64 -22.68 7.60
CA GLN A 63 -10.32 -21.31 8.00
C GLN A 63 -9.81 -20.48 6.82
N LEU A 64 -8.89 -21.02 6.01
CA LEU A 64 -8.36 -20.36 4.82
C LEU A 64 -9.43 -20.13 3.75
N TRP A 65 -10.29 -21.11 3.49
CA TRP A 65 -11.39 -20.96 2.52
C TRP A 65 -12.38 -19.88 2.94
N LYS A 66 -12.71 -19.80 4.25
CA LYS A 66 -13.56 -18.74 4.79
C LYS A 66 -12.90 -17.36 4.66
N LEU A 67 -11.60 -17.28 4.94
CA LEU A 67 -10.86 -16.02 4.86
C LEU A 67 -10.67 -15.54 3.42
N MET A 68 -10.41 -16.45 2.50
CA MET A 68 -10.09 -16.15 1.10
C MET A 68 -11.33 -16.08 0.19
N ASP A 69 -12.53 -16.27 0.76
CA ASP A 69 -13.80 -16.41 0.06
C ASP A 69 -13.70 -17.37 -1.13
N THR A 70 -13.15 -18.56 -0.86
CA THR A 70 -12.87 -19.55 -1.92
C THR A 70 -14.18 -20.09 -2.51
N PRO A 71 -14.32 -20.18 -3.85
CA PRO A 71 -15.50 -20.76 -4.49
C PRO A 71 -15.73 -22.22 -4.08
N ASP A 72 -16.99 -22.66 -4.08
CA ASP A 72 -17.31 -24.04 -3.71
C ASP A 72 -16.76 -25.08 -4.71
N GLU A 73 -16.56 -24.69 -5.96
CA GLU A 73 -15.93 -25.54 -6.99
C GLU A 73 -14.54 -26.01 -6.55
N ASP A 74 -13.73 -25.10 -6.00
CA ASP A 74 -12.38 -25.39 -5.51
C ASP A 74 -12.41 -26.24 -4.23
N LYS A 75 -13.47 -26.13 -3.42
CA LYS A 75 -13.68 -26.94 -2.20
C LYS A 75 -14.15 -28.37 -2.53
N ARG A 76 -14.85 -28.58 -3.65
CA ARG A 76 -15.47 -29.89 -3.99
C ARG A 76 -14.47 -31.02 -4.01
N GLN A 77 -13.23 -30.78 -4.40
CA GLN A 77 -12.18 -31.80 -4.44
C GLN A 77 -11.85 -32.41 -3.07
N PHE A 78 -12.20 -31.73 -1.97
CA PHE A 78 -12.02 -32.21 -0.59
C PHE A 78 -13.33 -32.60 0.10
N SER A 79 -14.48 -32.45 -0.55
CA SER A 79 -15.81 -32.74 0.05
C SER A 79 -15.94 -34.15 0.63
N LYS A 80 -15.44 -35.16 -0.08
CA LYS A 80 -15.43 -36.55 0.38
C LYS A 80 -14.54 -36.76 1.60
N VAL A 81 -13.39 -36.08 1.64
CA VAL A 81 -12.46 -36.17 2.78
C VAL A 81 -13.08 -35.46 3.99
N MET A 82 -13.66 -34.28 3.78
CA MET A 82 -14.35 -33.51 4.80
C MET A 82 -15.48 -34.31 5.46
N SER A 83 -16.35 -34.95 4.68
CA SER A 83 -17.47 -35.73 5.23
C SER A 83 -17.02 -36.95 6.05
N ILE A 84 -15.90 -37.56 5.67
CA ILE A 84 -15.33 -38.72 6.38
C ILE A 84 -14.62 -38.29 7.67
N LEU A 85 -13.92 -37.15 7.67
CA LEU A 85 -13.14 -36.70 8.84
C LEU A 85 -14.01 -36.26 10.03
N ILE A 86 -15.29 -35.94 9.79
CA ILE A 86 -16.30 -35.65 10.83
C ILE A 86 -16.66 -36.89 11.64
N LEU A 87 -16.57 -38.09 11.04
CA LEU A 87 -16.92 -39.35 11.71
C LEU A 87 -15.91 -39.68 12.83
N PRO A 88 -16.31 -40.39 13.89
CA PRO A 88 -15.39 -40.91 14.90
C PRO A 88 -14.34 -41.86 14.27
N GLU A 89 -13.23 -42.07 14.96
CA GLU A 89 -12.08 -42.83 14.44
C GLU A 89 -12.47 -44.23 13.94
N GLU A 90 -13.41 -44.88 14.62
CA GLU A 90 -13.94 -46.21 14.31
C GLU A 90 -14.81 -46.20 13.03
N GLY A 91 -15.46 -45.07 12.74
CA GLY A 91 -16.31 -44.89 11.57
C GLY A 91 -15.56 -44.65 10.26
N ILE A 92 -14.25 -44.37 10.32
CA ILE A 92 -13.41 -44.13 9.14
C ILE A 92 -13.02 -45.47 8.51
N THR A 93 -13.89 -46.01 7.66
CA THR A 93 -13.67 -47.32 7.01
C THR A 93 -13.33 -47.24 5.52
N SER A 94 -13.41 -46.05 4.93
CA SER A 94 -13.14 -45.86 3.49
C SER A 94 -11.69 -46.24 3.12
N PRO A 95 -11.49 -47.14 2.13
CA PRO A 95 -10.16 -47.47 1.63
C PRO A 95 -9.46 -46.25 1.05
N GLY A 96 -8.15 -46.13 1.30
CA GLY A 96 -7.30 -45.10 0.70
C GLY A 96 -7.48 -43.68 1.24
N ILE A 97 -8.49 -43.41 2.10
CA ILE A 97 -8.76 -42.05 2.58
C ILE A 97 -7.62 -41.49 3.46
N LEU A 98 -6.90 -42.36 4.16
CA LEU A 98 -5.74 -42.02 5.00
C LEU A 98 -4.43 -42.31 4.25
N SER A 99 -4.44 -42.31 2.91
CA SER A 99 -3.21 -42.48 2.13
C SER A 99 -2.30 -41.27 2.30
N GLN A 100 -1.01 -41.53 2.14
CA GLN A 100 0.01 -40.48 2.15
C GLN A 100 -0.28 -39.42 1.07
N GLU A 101 -0.71 -39.86 -0.12
CA GLU A 101 -1.08 -39.00 -1.25
C GLU A 101 -2.17 -37.98 -0.90
N ILE A 102 -3.23 -38.39 -0.17
CA ILE A 102 -4.31 -37.46 0.20
C ILE A 102 -3.82 -36.45 1.25
N ILE A 103 -3.00 -36.90 2.20
CA ILE A 103 -2.40 -36.01 3.21
C ILE A 103 -1.55 -34.96 2.52
N GLU A 104 -0.63 -35.38 1.63
CA GLU A 104 0.21 -34.48 0.85
C GLU A 104 -0.60 -33.52 0.00
N LYS A 105 -1.69 -34.00 -0.62
CA LYS A 105 -2.61 -33.14 -1.39
C LYS A 105 -3.27 -32.07 -0.51
N MET A 106 -3.69 -32.41 0.70
CA MET A 106 -4.28 -31.44 1.64
C MET A 106 -3.25 -30.41 2.12
N GLU A 107 -2.05 -30.87 2.47
CA GLU A 107 -0.94 -29.99 2.91
C GLU A 107 -0.51 -29.05 1.78
N ALA A 108 -0.38 -29.56 0.56
CA ALA A 108 -0.07 -28.75 -0.61
C ALA A 108 -1.14 -27.68 -0.89
N GLU A 109 -2.42 -27.98 -0.66
CA GLU A 109 -3.48 -26.99 -0.80
C GLU A 109 -3.42 -25.91 0.29
N VAL A 110 -3.13 -26.28 1.55
CA VAL A 110 -2.89 -25.31 2.64
C VAL A 110 -1.73 -24.39 2.27
N GLU A 111 -0.63 -24.95 1.78
CA GLU A 111 0.55 -24.18 1.36
C GLU A 111 0.19 -23.24 0.19
N ARG A 112 -0.52 -23.74 -0.82
CA ARG A 112 -0.96 -22.95 -1.98
C ARG A 112 -1.86 -21.79 -1.56
N LEU A 113 -2.85 -22.03 -0.69
CA LEU A 113 -3.75 -20.99 -0.17
C LEU A 113 -3.02 -19.99 0.72
N THR A 114 -2.06 -20.45 1.52
CA THR A 114 -1.22 -19.57 2.35
C THR A 114 -0.37 -18.65 1.49
N LYS A 115 0.28 -19.18 0.44
CA LYS A 115 1.02 -18.39 -0.55
C LYS A 115 0.12 -17.38 -1.26
N LEU A 116 -1.08 -17.80 -1.65
CA LEU A 116 -2.08 -16.91 -2.28
C LEU A 116 -2.53 -15.81 -1.32
N LYS A 117 -2.76 -16.12 -0.04
CA LYS A 117 -3.09 -15.15 1.01
C LYS A 117 -1.98 -14.10 1.13
N THR A 118 -0.72 -14.52 1.23
CA THR A 118 0.43 -13.60 1.31
C THR A 118 0.53 -12.71 0.07
N SER A 119 0.37 -13.29 -1.13
CA SER A 119 0.38 -12.55 -2.38
C SER A 119 -0.73 -11.48 -2.45
N ARG A 120 -1.98 -11.83 -2.10
CA ARG A 120 -3.08 -10.87 -2.05
C ARG A 120 -2.85 -9.79 -1.00
N LEU A 121 -2.30 -10.15 0.16
CA LEU A 121 -2.03 -9.18 1.22
C LEU A 121 -0.94 -8.19 0.81
N LYS A 122 0.11 -8.65 0.11
CA LYS A 122 1.12 -7.78 -0.51
C LYS A 122 0.50 -6.79 -1.50
N GLU A 123 -0.40 -7.26 -2.36
CA GLU A 123 -1.13 -6.39 -3.30
C GLU A 123 -1.96 -5.32 -2.56
N ILE A 124 -2.68 -5.71 -1.50
CA ILE A 124 -3.46 -4.77 -0.68
C ILE A 124 -2.56 -3.74 0.00
N VAL A 125 -1.43 -4.17 0.58
CA VAL A 125 -0.42 -3.29 1.18
C VAL A 125 0.06 -2.25 0.17
N MET A 126 0.44 -2.68 -1.04
CA MET A 126 0.91 -1.79 -2.09
C MET A 126 -0.17 -0.78 -2.50
N LYS A 127 -1.42 -1.24 -2.70
CA LYS A 127 -2.55 -0.36 -3.04
C LYS A 127 -2.81 0.69 -1.96
N ARG A 128 -2.81 0.29 -0.68
CA ARG A 128 -2.98 1.24 0.43
C ARG A 128 -1.79 2.18 0.57
N ARG A 129 -0.58 1.72 0.26
CA ARG A 129 0.61 2.58 0.25
C ARG A 129 0.49 3.67 -0.82
N THR A 130 0.04 3.34 -2.02
CA THR A 130 -0.23 4.33 -3.07
C THR A 130 -1.34 5.32 -2.65
N GLU A 131 -2.41 4.87 -1.99
CA GLU A 131 -3.43 5.78 -1.43
C GLU A 131 -2.81 6.77 -0.43
N LEU A 132 -1.95 6.28 0.46
CA LEU A 132 -1.23 7.13 1.42
C LEU A 132 -0.37 8.18 0.70
N GLU A 133 0.38 7.79 -0.34
CA GLU A 133 1.23 8.69 -1.12
C GLU A 133 0.40 9.77 -1.83
N GLU A 134 -0.72 9.40 -2.43
CA GLU A 134 -1.63 10.35 -3.09
C GLU A 134 -2.18 11.38 -2.09
N ILE A 135 -2.60 10.93 -0.89
CA ILE A 135 -3.08 11.84 0.16
C ILE A 135 -1.97 12.78 0.62
N CYS A 136 -0.78 12.24 0.86
CA CYS A 136 0.37 13.02 1.29
C CYS A 136 0.79 14.05 0.22
N GLN A 137 0.84 13.65 -1.04
CA GLN A 137 1.16 14.52 -2.17
C GLN A 137 0.14 15.67 -2.28
N ASN A 138 -1.15 15.35 -2.26
CA ASN A 138 -2.21 16.37 -2.33
C ASN A 138 -2.22 17.33 -1.14
N ALA A 139 -1.73 16.89 0.01
CA ALA A 139 -1.63 17.70 1.23
C ALA A 139 -0.25 18.35 1.44
N HIS A 140 0.69 18.14 0.50
CA HIS A 140 2.09 18.57 0.60
C HIS A 140 2.75 18.12 1.91
N ILE A 141 2.55 16.85 2.27
CA ILE A 141 3.12 16.16 3.44
C ILE A 141 4.16 15.15 2.93
N GLU A 142 5.28 15.01 3.64
CA GLU A 142 6.22 13.92 3.38
C GLU A 142 5.67 12.60 3.94
N PRO A 143 5.52 11.55 3.11
CA PRO A 143 5.12 10.24 3.61
C PRO A 143 6.26 9.59 4.42
N ASP A 144 5.89 8.73 5.37
CA ASP A 144 6.85 8.03 6.21
C ASP A 144 7.73 7.08 5.36
N VAL A 145 9.04 7.32 5.39
CA VAL A 145 10.05 6.57 4.64
C VAL A 145 10.11 5.10 5.09
N SER A 146 9.74 4.79 6.33
CA SER A 146 9.74 3.41 6.86
C SER A 146 8.73 2.48 6.17
N THR A 147 7.76 3.06 5.45
CA THR A 147 6.76 2.32 4.67
C THR A 147 7.06 2.33 3.17
N ALA A 148 8.25 2.76 2.76
CA ALA A 148 8.64 2.81 1.36
C ALA A 148 8.62 1.40 0.73
N PRO A 149 8.06 1.26 -0.49
CA PRO A 149 7.86 -0.04 -1.13
C PRO A 149 9.15 -0.84 -1.31
N GLU A 150 10.27 -0.18 -1.60
CA GLU A 150 11.57 -0.83 -1.78
C GLU A 150 12.08 -1.48 -0.49
N GLN A 151 11.75 -0.90 0.68
CA GLN A 151 12.14 -1.44 1.98
C GLN A 151 11.16 -2.52 2.42
N THR A 152 9.86 -2.29 2.26
CA THR A 152 8.84 -3.21 2.78
C THR A 152 8.76 -4.52 2.00
N ASP A 153 8.95 -4.50 0.67
CA ASP A 153 8.88 -5.71 -0.13
C ASP A 153 9.98 -6.72 0.23
N ALA A 154 11.21 -6.25 0.43
CA ALA A 154 12.33 -7.09 0.84
C ALA A 154 12.14 -7.68 2.26
N LEU A 155 11.51 -6.92 3.15
CA LEU A 155 11.23 -7.34 4.53
C LEU A 155 10.10 -8.37 4.61
N ILE A 156 9.10 -8.27 3.72
CA ILE A 156 8.04 -9.28 3.57
C ILE A 156 8.62 -10.57 3.00
N ASP A 157 9.42 -10.49 1.93
CA ASP A 157 9.94 -11.68 1.25
C ASP A 157 10.98 -12.42 2.11
N SER A 158 11.68 -11.72 3.02
CA SER A 158 12.57 -12.31 4.04
C SER A 158 11.83 -12.85 5.27
N GLY A 159 10.51 -12.65 5.36
CA GLY A 159 9.68 -13.08 6.49
C GLY A 159 9.95 -12.31 7.80
N LEU A 160 10.64 -11.16 7.72
CA LEU A 160 10.98 -10.36 8.90
C LEU A 160 9.79 -9.51 9.38
N ILE A 161 8.85 -9.19 8.47
CA ILE A 161 7.64 -8.42 8.78
C ILE A 161 6.40 -9.20 8.31
N ASP A 162 5.40 -9.31 9.20
CA ASP A 162 4.08 -9.80 8.82
C ASP A 162 3.35 -8.74 7.98
N PRO A 163 2.93 -9.06 6.74
CA PRO A 163 2.18 -8.11 5.91
C PRO A 163 0.90 -7.60 6.57
N SER A 164 0.30 -8.35 7.52
CA SER A 164 -0.92 -7.91 8.23
C SER A 164 -0.64 -6.75 9.18
N GLU A 165 0.47 -6.79 9.91
CA GLU A 165 0.91 -5.72 10.80
C GLU A 165 1.30 -4.46 10.01
N LEU A 166 2.04 -4.65 8.91
CA LEU A 166 2.39 -3.55 8.02
C LEU A 166 1.15 -2.87 7.44
N LEU A 167 0.14 -3.65 7.01
CA LEU A 167 -1.12 -3.10 6.53
C LEU A 167 -1.80 -2.23 7.61
N ALA A 168 -1.90 -2.71 8.85
CA ALA A 168 -2.50 -1.95 9.95
C ALA A 168 -1.73 -0.64 10.24
N ASN A 169 -0.40 -0.66 10.15
CA ASN A 169 0.42 0.55 10.26
C ASN A 169 0.12 1.55 9.14
N ILE A 170 0.09 1.09 7.87
CA ILE A 170 -0.25 1.96 6.72
C ILE A 170 -1.65 2.54 6.88
N GLU A 171 -2.64 1.75 7.31
CA GLU A 171 -4.00 2.25 7.55
C GLU A 171 -4.04 3.34 8.63
N SER A 172 -3.27 3.17 9.72
CA SER A 172 -3.09 4.19 10.75
C SER A 172 -2.45 5.47 10.20
N GLN A 173 -1.45 5.34 9.33
CA GLN A 173 -0.82 6.48 8.66
C GLN A 173 -1.78 7.19 7.70
N ILE A 174 -2.60 6.46 6.94
CA ILE A 174 -3.65 7.04 6.09
C ILE A 174 -4.62 7.87 6.92
N LEU A 175 -5.07 7.36 8.07
CA LEU A 175 -5.97 8.11 8.95
C LEU A 175 -5.33 9.42 9.44
N LYS A 176 -4.07 9.35 9.90
CA LYS A 176 -3.32 10.54 10.32
C LYS A 176 -3.11 11.53 9.17
N ALA A 177 -2.78 11.05 7.98
CA ALA A 177 -2.60 11.89 6.79
C ALA A 177 -3.90 12.57 6.36
N LYS A 178 -5.05 11.87 6.43
CA LYS A 178 -6.38 12.45 6.17
C LYS A 178 -6.73 13.53 7.19
N GLU A 179 -6.50 13.28 8.48
CA GLU A 179 -6.73 14.27 9.54
C GLU A 179 -5.85 15.52 9.35
N GLU A 180 -4.57 15.32 9.08
CA GLU A 180 -3.63 16.39 8.80
C GLU A 180 -4.07 17.20 7.57
N SER A 181 -4.42 16.53 6.46
CA SER A 181 -4.94 17.15 5.23
C SER A 181 -6.16 18.03 5.50
N LEU A 182 -7.14 17.53 6.27
CA LEU A 182 -8.31 18.32 6.68
C LEU A 182 -7.92 19.56 7.48
N SER A 183 -6.96 19.43 8.40
CA SER A 183 -6.49 20.55 9.20
C SER A 183 -5.73 21.61 8.38
N ARG A 184 -5.09 21.20 7.29
CA ARG A 184 -4.33 22.08 6.39
C ARG A 184 -5.24 22.81 5.39
N LYS A 185 -6.51 22.40 5.24
CA LYS A 185 -7.41 22.86 4.19
C LYS A 185 -7.52 24.38 4.04
N ASP A 186 -7.73 25.14 5.12
CA ASP A 186 -7.83 26.62 5.03
C ASP A 186 -6.53 27.25 4.53
N ILE A 187 -5.37 26.73 4.96
CA ILE A 187 -4.06 27.21 4.52
C ILE A 187 -3.84 26.85 3.05
N MET A 188 -4.14 25.62 2.65
CA MET A 188 -4.04 25.16 1.26
C MET A 188 -4.92 25.98 0.31
N ASP A 189 -6.17 26.26 0.68
CA ASP A 189 -7.07 27.10 -0.11
C ASP A 189 -6.55 28.52 -0.28
N ARG A 190 -5.82 29.05 0.71
CA ARG A 190 -5.18 30.37 0.65
C ARG A 190 -3.92 30.35 -0.21
N ILE A 191 -3.10 29.30 -0.12
CA ILE A 191 -1.94 29.08 -0.99
C ILE A 191 -2.39 29.07 -2.45
N ASN A 192 -3.41 28.27 -2.78
CA ASN A 192 -3.94 28.18 -4.14
C ASN A 192 -4.41 29.54 -4.67
N LYS A 193 -5.09 30.34 -3.85
CA LYS A 193 -5.50 31.70 -4.22
C LYS A 193 -4.31 32.64 -4.43
N TRP A 194 -3.29 32.53 -3.58
CA TRP A 194 -2.07 33.33 -3.68
C TRP A 194 -1.26 32.97 -4.93
N ILE A 195 -1.06 31.68 -5.22
CA ILE A 195 -0.40 31.21 -6.44
C ILE A 195 -1.15 31.72 -7.68
N ALA A 196 -2.47 31.57 -7.73
CA ALA A 196 -3.27 32.09 -8.86
C ALA A 196 -3.15 33.61 -9.02
N ALA A 197 -2.96 34.37 -7.93
CA ALA A 197 -2.72 35.81 -8.00
C ALA A 197 -1.30 36.13 -8.52
N CYS A 198 -0.30 35.34 -8.16
CA CYS A 198 1.05 35.42 -8.71
C CYS A 198 1.08 35.09 -10.21
N ASP A 199 0.33 34.09 -10.66
CA ASP A 199 0.21 33.73 -12.08
C ASP A 199 -0.43 34.88 -12.90
N GLU A 200 -1.47 35.51 -12.35
CA GLU A 200 -2.09 36.67 -13.00
C GLU A 200 -1.17 37.91 -12.99
N GLU A 201 -0.31 38.06 -11.98
CA GLU A 201 0.75 39.07 -11.96
C GLU A 201 1.76 38.85 -13.09
N ALA A 202 2.27 37.62 -13.23
CA ALA A 202 3.23 37.27 -14.28
C ALA A 202 2.63 37.52 -15.67
N TRP A 203 1.38 37.08 -15.88
CA TRP A 203 0.65 37.36 -17.12
C TRP A 203 0.51 38.87 -17.39
N LEU A 204 0.21 39.67 -16.36
CA LEU A 204 0.12 41.12 -16.50
C LEU A 204 1.48 41.76 -16.83
N GLU A 205 2.59 41.27 -16.27
CA GLU A 205 3.93 41.73 -16.60
C GLU A 205 4.26 41.46 -18.07
N GLU A 206 3.98 40.25 -18.58
CA GLU A 206 4.12 39.90 -20.00
C GLU A 206 3.25 40.78 -20.90
N TYR A 207 1.97 40.96 -20.54
CA TYR A 207 1.05 41.81 -21.28
C TYR A 207 1.49 43.27 -21.33
N ASN A 208 2.12 43.77 -20.27
CA ASN A 208 2.63 45.15 -20.24
C ASN A 208 3.87 45.37 -21.13
N GLN A 209 4.63 44.32 -21.42
CA GLN A 209 5.81 44.37 -22.29
C GLN A 209 5.45 44.26 -23.78
N ASP A 210 4.25 43.77 -24.12
CA ASP A 210 3.81 43.62 -25.51
C ASP A 210 3.61 44.98 -26.21
N PRO A 211 4.41 45.32 -27.24
CA PRO A 211 4.25 46.57 -28.01
C PRO A 211 2.91 46.64 -28.75
N LYS A 212 2.28 45.50 -29.05
CA LYS A 212 1.02 45.39 -29.78
C LYS A 212 -0.22 45.39 -28.87
N ARG A 213 -0.05 45.60 -27.56
CA ARG A 213 -1.13 45.54 -26.55
C ARG A 213 -2.33 46.47 -26.82
N TYR A 214 -2.10 47.57 -27.54
CA TYR A 214 -3.15 48.54 -27.92
C TYR A 214 -3.58 48.45 -29.39
N SER A 215 -3.15 47.42 -30.12
CA SER A 215 -3.61 47.20 -31.48
C SER A 215 -5.14 47.00 -31.49
N ALA A 216 -5.84 47.67 -32.41
CA ALA A 216 -7.30 47.66 -32.50
C ALA A 216 -7.86 46.33 -33.08
N GLY A 217 -7.33 45.20 -32.63
CA GLY A 217 -7.75 43.86 -33.03
C GLY A 217 -8.99 43.38 -32.27
N ARG A 218 -9.71 42.41 -32.87
CA ARG A 218 -10.83 41.72 -32.23
C ARG A 218 -10.32 41.02 -30.96
N GLY A 219 -10.78 41.47 -29.78
CA GLY A 219 -10.38 40.91 -28.47
C GLY A 219 -9.53 41.85 -27.58
N ALA A 220 -9.04 42.99 -28.10
CA ALA A 220 -8.23 43.94 -27.33
C ALA A 220 -8.94 44.45 -26.06
N HIS A 221 -10.25 44.71 -26.14
CA HIS A 221 -11.06 45.15 -24.99
C HIS A 221 -11.17 44.09 -23.88
N ILE A 222 -11.09 42.79 -24.22
CA ILE A 222 -11.16 41.68 -23.26
C ILE A 222 -9.84 41.62 -22.47
N ASN A 223 -8.71 41.70 -23.17
CA ASN A 223 -7.39 41.71 -22.56
C ASN A 223 -7.19 42.95 -21.69
N LEU A 224 -7.67 44.12 -22.14
CA LEU A 224 -7.64 45.34 -21.33
C LEU A 224 -8.48 45.20 -20.05
N ARG A 225 -9.68 44.60 -20.15
CA ARG A 225 -10.52 44.32 -18.98
C ARG A 225 -9.89 43.30 -18.02
N ARG A 226 -9.20 42.28 -18.55
CA ARG A 226 -8.44 41.32 -17.74
C ARG A 226 -7.28 42.01 -17.03
N ALA A 227 -6.49 42.82 -17.75
CA ALA A 227 -5.39 43.58 -17.18
C ALA A 227 -5.82 44.51 -16.04
N GLU A 228 -6.99 45.15 -16.15
CA GLU A 228 -7.50 45.98 -15.06
C GLU A 228 -7.88 45.15 -13.83
N LYS A 229 -8.53 44.00 -14.02
CA LYS A 229 -8.79 43.05 -12.92
C LYS A 229 -7.50 42.52 -12.29
N ALA A 230 -6.51 42.20 -13.12
CA ALA A 230 -5.19 41.74 -12.71
C ALA A 230 -4.51 42.78 -11.82
N ARG A 231 -4.50 44.06 -12.20
CA ARG A 231 -3.92 45.15 -11.39
C ARG A 231 -4.55 45.21 -10.00
N ILE A 232 -5.88 45.16 -9.92
CA ILE A 232 -6.58 45.15 -8.63
C ILE A 232 -6.17 43.93 -7.81
N LEU A 233 -6.06 42.75 -8.42
CA LEU A 233 -5.63 41.53 -7.72
C LEU A 233 -4.18 41.64 -7.22
N VAL A 234 -3.27 42.15 -8.06
CA VAL A 234 -1.85 42.37 -7.73
C VAL A 234 -1.68 43.29 -6.53
N THR A 235 -2.49 44.35 -6.41
CA THR A 235 -2.46 45.23 -5.23
C THR A 235 -2.85 44.53 -3.92
N LYS A 236 -3.60 43.42 -4.00
CA LYS A 236 -4.03 42.64 -2.84
C LYS A 236 -3.05 41.54 -2.43
N ILE A 237 -2.07 41.20 -3.28
CA ILE A 237 -1.11 40.13 -3.00
C ILE A 237 -0.39 40.30 -1.65
N PRO A 238 0.12 41.50 -1.26
CA PRO A 238 0.76 41.66 0.04
C PRO A 238 -0.15 41.27 1.21
N THR A 239 -1.41 41.72 1.18
CA THR A 239 -2.42 41.37 2.19
C THR A 239 -2.74 39.87 2.19
N MET A 240 -2.72 39.21 1.03
CA MET A 240 -2.90 37.75 0.96
C MET A 240 -1.74 37.00 1.62
N VAL A 241 -0.50 37.45 1.39
CA VAL A 241 0.70 36.90 2.02
C VAL A 241 0.66 37.09 3.54
N ASP A 242 0.35 38.29 4.03
CA ASP A 242 0.25 38.55 5.47
C ASP A 242 -0.82 37.69 6.15
N ASN A 243 -1.99 37.55 5.51
CA ASN A 243 -3.04 36.67 5.99
C ASN A 243 -2.60 35.20 6.03
N LEU A 244 -1.85 34.75 5.01
CA LEU A 244 -1.34 33.39 4.95
C LEU A 244 -0.30 33.14 6.05
N ILE A 245 0.65 34.05 6.26
CA ILE A 245 1.63 33.97 7.37
C ILE A 245 0.90 33.86 8.71
N ASN A 246 -0.06 34.74 8.98
CA ASN A 246 -0.80 34.75 10.24
C ASN A 246 -1.59 33.45 10.47
N ARG A 247 -2.22 32.91 9.42
CA ARG A 247 -2.98 31.65 9.50
C ARG A 247 -2.07 30.46 9.71
N THR A 248 -0.95 30.40 9.00
CA THR A 248 0.08 29.38 9.17
C THR A 248 0.66 29.41 10.58
N PHE A 249 1.00 30.60 11.10
CA PHE A 249 1.51 30.75 12.46
C PHE A 249 0.50 30.29 13.52
N ALA A 250 -0.78 30.65 13.37
CA ALA A 250 -1.84 30.19 14.26
C ALA A 250 -1.98 28.65 14.25
N TRP A 251 -1.85 28.03 13.07
CA TRP A 251 -1.87 26.57 12.93
C TRP A 251 -0.65 25.91 13.57
N GLU A 252 0.55 26.45 13.36
CA GLU A 252 1.80 25.94 13.96
C GLU A 252 1.72 25.97 15.49
N ASN A 253 1.22 27.07 16.06
CA ASN A 253 1.04 27.23 17.51
C ASN A 253 0.01 26.26 18.08
N ALA A 254 -1.12 26.06 17.38
CA ALA A 254 -2.17 25.15 17.84
C ALA A 254 -1.71 23.68 17.85
N ARG A 255 -0.80 23.30 16.93
CA ARG A 255 -0.33 21.93 16.77
C ARG A 255 1.06 21.67 17.35
N ASN A 256 1.73 22.71 17.84
CA ASN A 256 3.10 22.68 18.36
C ASN A 256 4.10 22.01 17.39
N LYS A 257 3.99 22.31 16.10
CA LYS A 257 4.89 21.80 15.04
C LYS A 257 4.94 22.76 13.85
N PRO A 258 6.06 22.82 13.11
CA PRO A 258 6.15 23.66 11.92
C PRO A 258 5.22 23.18 10.80
N PHE A 259 4.70 24.12 10.01
CA PHE A 259 3.96 23.84 8.80
C PHE A 259 4.96 23.68 7.66
N LEU A 260 5.16 22.43 7.25
CA LEU A 260 6.00 22.07 6.11
C LEU A 260 5.14 21.95 4.85
N TYR A 261 5.59 22.60 3.78
CA TYR A 261 5.06 22.55 2.44
C TYR A 261 6.20 22.12 1.51
N ASP A 262 6.10 20.92 0.93
CA ASP A 262 7.15 20.30 0.11
C ASP A 262 8.54 20.30 0.79
N GLY A 263 8.57 19.95 2.08
CA GLY A 263 9.79 19.90 2.90
C GLY A 263 10.28 21.26 3.42
N GLY A 264 9.79 22.38 2.88
CA GLY A 264 10.13 23.74 3.33
C GLY A 264 9.13 24.30 4.34
N ARG A 265 9.59 25.07 5.34
CA ARG A 265 8.68 25.79 6.24
C ARG A 265 7.98 26.91 5.46
N LEU A 266 6.65 26.86 5.38
CA LEU A 266 5.86 27.78 4.56
C LEU A 266 6.07 29.26 4.95
N ILE A 267 6.19 29.57 6.24
CA ILE A 267 6.42 30.96 6.69
C ILE A 267 7.71 31.53 6.11
N SER A 268 8.79 30.75 6.11
CA SER A 268 10.09 31.18 5.58
C SER A 268 10.02 31.47 4.08
N VAL A 269 9.31 30.62 3.32
CA VAL A 269 9.07 30.83 1.88
C VAL A 269 8.29 32.13 1.62
N LEU A 270 7.27 32.42 2.43
CA LEU A 270 6.44 33.62 2.29
C LEU A 270 7.19 34.90 2.66
N GLU A 271 8.04 34.85 3.69
CA GLU A 271 8.89 35.97 4.08
C GLU A 271 9.93 36.29 3.00
N GLU A 272 10.56 35.26 2.43
CA GLU A 272 11.49 35.42 1.31
C GLU A 272 10.78 36.02 0.09
N TYR A 273 9.58 35.52 -0.25
CA TYR A 273 8.75 36.09 -1.31
C TYR A 273 8.46 37.58 -1.07
N ARG A 274 8.06 37.95 0.15
CA ARG A 274 7.77 39.35 0.52
C ARG A 274 8.99 40.25 0.29
N LEU A 275 10.16 39.84 0.76
CA LEU A 275 11.41 40.59 0.60
C LEU A 275 11.79 40.74 -0.89
N ASN A 276 11.65 39.66 -1.67
CA ASN A 276 11.93 39.68 -3.10
C ASN A 276 11.00 40.63 -3.87
N ARG A 277 9.73 40.71 -3.47
CA ARG A 277 8.74 41.62 -4.06
C ARG A 277 9.09 43.09 -3.77
N GLU A 278 9.45 43.42 -2.54
CA GLU A 278 9.86 44.78 -2.14
C GLU A 278 11.10 45.24 -2.91
N ARG A 279 12.11 44.37 -3.01
CA ARG A 279 13.34 44.64 -3.78
C ARG A 279 13.04 44.93 -5.26
N LYS A 280 12.22 44.10 -5.91
CA LYS A 280 11.79 44.33 -7.30
C LYS A 280 11.02 45.65 -7.47
N ALA A 281 10.17 46.00 -6.51
CA ALA A 281 9.41 47.25 -6.55
C ALA A 281 10.33 48.48 -6.43
N GLU A 282 11.32 48.40 -5.54
CA GLU A 282 12.33 49.45 -5.34
C GLU A 282 13.26 49.60 -6.56
N GLU A 283 13.71 48.51 -7.16
CA GLU A 283 14.48 48.52 -8.42
C GLU A 283 13.68 49.19 -9.55
N LYS A 284 12.40 48.82 -9.73
CA LYS A 284 11.50 49.47 -10.70
C LYS A 284 11.27 50.95 -10.38
N ARG A 285 11.30 51.36 -9.11
CA ARG A 285 11.17 52.76 -8.70
C ARG A 285 12.44 53.55 -9.05
N ARG A 286 13.61 53.00 -8.74
CA ARG A 286 14.92 53.61 -9.08
C ARG A 286 15.10 53.80 -10.58
N TYR A 287 14.81 52.76 -11.37
CA TYR A 287 14.88 52.84 -12.83
C TYR A 287 13.95 53.94 -13.41
N ARG A 288 12.73 54.08 -12.87
CA ARG A 288 11.81 55.17 -13.26
C ARG A 288 12.35 56.55 -12.91
N VAL A 289 12.95 56.72 -11.74
CA VAL A 289 13.59 58.00 -11.34
C VAL A 289 14.75 58.33 -12.26
N GLU A 290 15.60 57.34 -12.59
CA GLU A 290 16.74 57.52 -13.50
C GLU A 290 16.32 57.96 -14.90
N LEU A 291 15.30 57.30 -15.48
CA LEU A 291 14.70 57.71 -16.77
C LEU A 291 14.14 59.14 -16.75
N LEU A 292 13.51 59.54 -15.64
CA LEU A 292 12.97 60.89 -15.47
C LEU A 292 14.08 61.95 -15.33
N THR A 293 15.21 61.61 -14.70
CA THR A 293 16.37 62.50 -14.59
C THR A 293 17.20 62.61 -15.87
N GLN A 294 17.15 61.63 -16.77
CA GLN A 294 17.82 61.68 -18.08
C GLN A 294 17.00 62.41 -19.16
N SER A 295 15.67 62.57 -18.97
CA SER A 295 14.78 63.23 -19.94
C SER A 295 14.89 64.77 -20.08
N PRO A 296 15.33 65.59 -19.09
CA PRO A 296 15.38 67.05 -19.28
C PRO A 296 16.55 67.53 -20.15
N LEU A 297 17.58 66.70 -20.40
CA LEU A 297 18.81 67.13 -21.08
C LEU A 297 18.70 67.25 -22.62
N LEU A 298 17.53 66.99 -23.21
CA LEU A 298 17.33 67.04 -24.66
C LEU A 298 16.50 68.26 -25.14
N ILE A 299 16.02 69.13 -24.24
CA ILE A 299 15.18 70.29 -24.62
C ILE A 299 15.96 71.62 -24.57
N GLU A 300 17.16 71.68 -23.98
CA GLU A 300 17.95 72.93 -23.86
C GLU A 300 19.03 73.13 -24.94
N ASN A 301 19.18 72.25 -25.92
CA ASN A 301 20.18 72.42 -26.99
C ASN A 301 19.62 72.97 -28.33
N ASP A 302 18.34 73.36 -28.38
CA ASP A 302 17.75 74.07 -29.51
C ASP A 302 17.26 75.46 -29.05
N SER A 303 18.19 76.41 -28.87
CA SER A 303 17.91 77.86 -28.77
C SER A 303 19.08 78.66 -29.30
#